data_AF-A0A4Q3G0D0-F1
#
_entry.id   AF-A0A4Q3G0D0-F1
#
_cell.length_a   1.000
_cell.length_b   1.000
_cell.length_c   1.000
_cell.angle_alpha   90.00
_cell.angle_beta   90.00
_cell.angle_gamma   90.00
#
_symmetry.space_group_name_H-M   'P 1'
#
loop_
_entity.id
_entity.type
_entity.pdbx_description
1 polymer ?
#
loop_
_entity_poly.entity_id
_entity_poly.type
_entity_poly.pdbx_seq_one_letter_code
_entity_poly.pdbx_strand_id
1 'polypeptide(L)' 'HRGMTISALAEKAGLSQSYLSQIESGKREGRVSVLQRLARSLSVDLEDLVAGEQK' A
#
# COMPACT_ATOMS: atom_id res chain seq x y z
N HIS A 1 -13.43 2.92 -7.12
CA HIS A 1 -12.43 2.03 -6.48
C HIS A 1 -12.03 0.93 -7.46
N ARG A 2 -10.73 0.67 -7.63
CA ARG A 2 -10.12 -0.19 -8.68
C ARG A 2 -10.43 -1.71 -8.56
N GLY A 3 -11.55 -2.12 -7.98
CA GLY A 3 -12.02 -3.52 -7.90
C GLY A 3 -11.17 -4.49 -7.05
N MET A 4 -9.95 -4.10 -6.64
CA MET A 4 -9.07 -4.93 -5.82
C MET A 4 -9.43 -4.82 -4.34
N THR A 5 -9.69 -5.96 -3.69
CA THR A 5 -9.88 -6.01 -2.24
C THR A 5 -8.55 -5.82 -1.51
N ILE A 6 -8.60 -5.35 -0.26
CA ILE A 6 -7.40 -5.21 0.57
C ILE A 6 -6.68 -6.54 0.77
N SER A 7 -7.42 -7.66 0.85
CA SER A 7 -6.84 -9.00 0.95
C SER A 7 -6.05 -9.37 -0.32
N ALA A 8 -6.64 -9.14 -1.49
CA ALA A 8 -5.99 -9.40 -2.77
C ALA A 8 -4.75 -8.52 -2.98
N LEU A 9 -4.80 -7.25 -2.57
CA LEU A 9 -3.63 -6.36 -2.63
C LEU A 9 -2.54 -6.82 -1.66
N ALA A 10 -2.90 -7.23 -0.43
CA ALA A 10 -1.94 -7.73 0.54
C ALA A 10 -1.24 -8.98 0.03
N GLU A 11 -2.00 -9.94 -0.53
CA GLU A 11 -1.45 -11.16 -1.13
C GLU A 11 -0.50 -10.83 -2.29
N LYS A 12 -0.93 -9.99 -3.25
CA LYS A 12 -0.11 -9.56 -4.39
C LYS A 12 1.17 -8.85 -3.95
N ALA A 13 1.08 -8.03 -2.90
CA ALA A 13 2.21 -7.33 -2.34
C ALA A 13 3.07 -8.24 -1.43
N GLY A 14 2.63 -9.44 -1.06
CA GLY A 14 3.27 -10.38 -0.13
C GLY A 14 3.25 -9.91 1.34
N LEU A 15 2.18 -9.23 1.74
CA LEU A 15 1.94 -8.69 3.08
C LEU A 15 0.78 -9.44 3.72
N SER A 16 0.70 -9.42 5.05
CA SER A 16 -0.56 -9.78 5.72
C SER A 16 -1.61 -8.68 5.51
N GLN A 17 -2.88 -9.06 5.38
CA GLN A 17 -4.00 -8.13 5.31
C GLN A 17 -4.04 -7.16 6.50
N SER A 18 -3.78 -7.65 7.72
CA SER A 18 -3.75 -6.83 8.94
C SER A 18 -2.68 -5.74 8.88
N TYR A 19 -1.47 -6.09 8.42
CA TYR A 19 -0.39 -5.12 8.27
C TYR A 19 -0.71 -4.06 7.21
N LEU A 20 -1.27 -4.45 6.06
CA LEU A 20 -1.71 -3.48 5.05
C LEU A 20 -2.80 -2.54 5.59
N SER A 21 -3.77 -3.08 6.34
CA SER A 21 -4.83 -2.28 6.97
C SER A 21 -4.28 -1.27 8.00
N GLN A 22 -3.23 -1.63 8.76
CA GLN A 22 -2.55 -0.70 9.66
C GLN A 22 -1.86 0.44 8.91
N ILE A 23 -1.31 0.17 7.72
CA ILE A 23 -0.71 1.19 6.86
C ILE A 23 -1.78 2.12 6.30
N GLU A 24 -2.86 1.58 5.73
CA GLU A 24 -3.96 2.38 5.14
C GLU A 24 -4.68 3.25 6.18
N SER A 25 -4.77 2.79 7.43
CA SER A 25 -5.38 3.55 8.52
C SER A 25 -4.43 4.53 9.23
N GLY A 26 -3.17 4.64 8.76
CA GLY A 26 -2.14 5.49 9.38
C GLY A 26 -1.65 5.01 10.75
N LYS A 27 -2.14 3.87 11.25
CA LYS A 27 -1.73 3.28 12.54
C LYS A 27 -0.29 2.81 12.52
N ARG A 28 0.28 2.56 11.33
CA ARG A 28 1.66 2.16 11.17
C ARG A 28 2.24 2.75 9.90
N GLU A 29 3.42 3.35 10.02
CA GLU A 29 4.14 3.85 8.88
C GLU A 29 4.64 2.69 8.00
N GLY A 30 4.38 2.80 6.69
CA GLY A 30 4.89 1.86 5.69
C GLY A 30 6.37 2.13 5.44
N ARG A 31 7.23 1.13 5.68
CA ARG A 31 8.65 1.25 5.27
C ARG A 31 8.72 1.44 3.75
N VAL A 32 9.73 2.15 3.26
CA VAL A 32 9.95 2.40 1.82
C VAL A 32 9.89 1.10 1.00
N SER A 33 10.47 0.00 1.49
CA SER A 33 10.41 -1.30 0.82
C SER A 33 9.00 -1.89 0.71
N VAL A 34 8.11 -1.59 1.65
CA VAL A 34 6.70 -2.00 1.62
C VAL A 34 5.93 -1.12 0.64
N LEU A 35 6.15 0.19 0.67
CA LEU A 35 5.53 1.13 -0.27
C LEU A 35 5.93 0.81 -1.72
N GLN A 36 7.19 0.46 -1.97
CA GLN A 36 7.65 -0.01 -3.30
C GLN A 36 6.93 -1.27 -3.78
N ARG A 37 6.66 -2.23 -2.89
CA ARG A 37 5.91 -3.45 -3.23
C ARG A 37 4.46 -3.16 -3.54
N LEU A 38 3.85 -2.24 -2.80
CA LEU A 38 2.48 -1.77 -3.05
C LEU A 38 2.38 -1.03 -4.37
N ALA A 39 3.32 -0.12 -4.68
CA ALA A 39 3.37 0.61 -5.94
C ALA A 39 3.43 -0.34 -7.14
N ARG A 40 4.36 -1.32 -7.10
CA ARG A 40 4.46 -2.37 -8.13
C ARG A 40 3.18 -3.19 -8.25
N SER A 41 2.54 -3.53 -7.14
CA SER A 41 1.29 -4.31 -7.12
C SER A 41 0.10 -3.54 -7.70
N LEU A 42 0.10 -2.22 -7.51
CA LEU A 42 -0.93 -1.31 -8.01
C LEU A 42 -0.63 -0.77 -9.41
N SER A 43 0.56 -1.05 -9.94
CA SER A 43 1.07 -0.53 -11.21
C SER A 43 1.02 0.99 -11.28
N VAL A 44 1.53 1.62 -10.21
CA VAL A 44 1.71 3.06 -10.05
C VAL A 44 3.15 3.34 -9.65
N ASP A 45 3.57 4.60 -9.74
CA ASP A 45 4.89 5.00 -9.28
C ASP A 45 4.90 5.15 -7.75
N LEU A 46 6.09 5.08 -7.13
CA LEU A 46 6.19 5.19 -5.67
C LEU A 46 5.75 6.58 -5.21
N GLU A 47 6.08 7.58 -6.01
CA GLU A 47 5.74 8.99 -5.89
C GLU A 47 4.23 9.17 -5.76
N ASP A 48 3.42 8.39 -6.49
CA ASP A 48 1.94 8.44 -6.39
C ASP A 48 1.42 7.98 -5.02
N LEU A 49 2.16 7.12 -4.31
CA LEU A 49 1.79 6.65 -2.97
C LEU A 49 2.24 7.62 -1.87
N VAL A 50 3.31 8.38 -2.07
CA VAL A 50 3.83 9.34 -1.09
C VAL A 50 3.33 10.77 -1.33
N ALA A 51 2.89 11.10 -2.54
CA ALA A 51 2.37 12.42 -2.90
C ALA A 51 1.01 12.76 -2.26
N GLY A 52 0.38 11.80 -1.57
CA GLY A 52 -0.83 12.01 -0.76
C GLY A 52 -0.58 12.79 0.53
N GLU A 53 0.66 12.96 0.97
CA GLU A 53 1.04 13.86 2.06
C GLU A 53 1.22 15.28 1.51
N GLN A 54 0.12 15.91 1.09
CA GLN A 54 0.08 17.36 0.90
C GLN A 54 -0.92 17.98 1.89
N LYS A 55 -0.35 18.33 3.05
CA LYS A 55 -0.82 19.30 4.05
C LYS A 55 -1.93 18.89 5.02
#